data_AF-A0A061I0A6-F1
#
_entry.id   AF-A0A061I0A6-F1
#
_cell.length_a   1.000
_cell.length_b   1.000
_cell.length_c   1.000
_cell.angle_alpha   90.00
_cell.angle_beta   90.00
_cell.angle_gamma   90.00
#
_symmetry.space_group_name_H-M   'P 1'
#
loop_
_entity.id
_entity.type
_entity.pdbx_description
1 polymer ?
#
loop_
_entity_poly.entity_id
_entity_poly.type
_entity_poly.pdbx_seq_one_letter_code
_entity_poly.pdbx_strand_id
1 'polypeptide(L)'
;MTSKVNDLQTQLEELQKKYEHRLDQEESAEDNTQLAQKTTLISDSKLKEQELREQVHNLEDRLKRYEKTVCSPPVGTPLKGGNLYHTDVSLFGEPTEFEYLRKVLFEYMMGRETKTMAKVITTVLKFPDDQAQKILEREDARLMVSSGRKVWGILYSASCAEPFSRIKEIEFVLNVFCATT
;
A
#
# COMPACT_ATOMS: atom_id res chain seq x y z
N MET A 1 24.48 -31.33 74.37
CA MET A 1 23.97 -29.95 74.18
C MET A 1 24.84 -29.13 73.24
N THR A 2 26.16 -29.34 73.21
CA THR A 2 27.13 -28.61 72.36
C THR A 2 26.99 -28.85 70.86
N SER A 3 26.66 -30.06 70.40
CA SER A 3 26.50 -30.32 68.95
C SER A 3 25.38 -29.49 68.32
N LYS A 4 24.23 -29.33 69.01
CA LYS A 4 23.13 -28.49 68.52
C LYS A 4 23.51 -27.02 68.39
N VAL A 5 24.37 -26.52 69.29
CA VAL A 5 24.87 -25.13 69.23
C VAL A 5 25.79 -24.96 68.03
N ASN A 6 26.68 -25.92 67.79
CA ASN A 6 27.58 -25.89 66.63
C ASN A 6 26.82 -25.98 65.30
N ASP A 7 25.78 -26.82 65.23
CA ASP A 7 24.92 -26.94 64.05
C ASP A 7 24.16 -25.64 63.77
N LEU A 8 23.66 -24.98 64.83
CA LEU A 8 23.00 -23.68 64.71
C LEU A 8 23.98 -22.56 64.31
N GLN A 9 25.22 -22.60 64.81
CA GLN A 9 26.27 -21.67 64.40
C GLN A 9 26.61 -21.82 62.93
N THR A 10 26.72 -23.07 62.45
CA THR A 10 26.99 -23.37 61.05
C THR A 10 25.86 -22.90 60.16
N GLN A 11 24.60 -23.13 60.57
CA GLN A 11 23.43 -22.64 59.84
C GLN A 11 23.37 -21.12 59.80
N LEU A 12 23.73 -20.42 60.88
CA LEU A 12 23.78 -18.96 60.91
C LEU A 12 24.83 -18.41 59.95
N GLU A 13 26.04 -18.96 59.94
CA GLU A 13 27.10 -18.56 59.00
C GLU A 13 26.70 -18.82 57.55
N GLU A 14 26.09 -19.98 57.28
CA GLU A 14 25.65 -20.33 55.93
C GLU A 14 24.50 -19.44 55.45
N LEU A 15 23.59 -19.06 56.35
CA LEU A 15 22.49 -18.15 56.05
C LEU A 15 22.98 -16.74 55.83
N GLN A 16 23.94 -16.27 56.63
CA GLN A 16 24.57 -14.96 56.47
C GLN A 16 25.32 -14.86 55.13
N LYS A 17 26.08 -15.90 54.78
CA LYS A 17 26.80 -15.99 53.50
C LYS A 17 25.86 -16.04 52.29
N LYS A 18 24.69 -16.69 52.43
CA LYS A 18 23.63 -16.66 51.41
C LYS A 18 22.99 -15.27 51.27
N TYR A 19 22.85 -14.52 52.36
CA TYR A 19 22.33 -13.15 52.31
C TYR A 19 23.29 -12.21 51.58
N GLU A 20 24.59 -12.27 51.90
CA GLU A 20 25.64 -11.48 51.24
C GLU A 20 25.72 -11.77 49.73
N HIS A 21 25.75 -13.06 49.35
CA HIS A 21 25.77 -13.47 47.95
C HIS A 21 24.53 -13.00 47.16
N ARG A 22 23.34 -12.98 47.80
CA ARG A 22 22.12 -12.48 47.12
C ARG A 22 22.15 -10.98 46.96
N LEU A 23 22.68 -10.24 47.93
CA LEU A 23 22.85 -8.79 47.85
C LEU A 23 23.81 -8.41 46.71
N ASP A 24 24.95 -9.10 46.60
CA ASP A 24 25.90 -8.89 45.50
C ASP A 24 25.32 -9.27 44.13
N GLN A 25 24.38 -10.21 44.09
CA GLN A 25 23.69 -10.63 42.87
C GLN A 25 22.56 -9.65 42.48
N GLU A 26 21.85 -9.07 43.44
CA GLU A 26 20.89 -7.97 43.23
C GLU A 26 21.59 -6.63 42.90
N GLU A 27 22.79 -6.43 43.43
CA GLU A 27 23.70 -5.32 43.12
C GLU A 27 24.65 -5.68 41.96
N SER A 28 24.40 -6.79 41.24
CA SER A 28 25.11 -7.04 39.99
C SER A 28 24.71 -5.94 39.01
N ALA A 29 25.61 -4.97 38.86
CA ALA A 29 25.46 -3.76 38.07
C ALA A 29 24.96 -4.04 36.64
N GLU A 30 25.11 -5.28 36.14
CA GLU A 30 24.66 -5.71 34.82
C GLU A 30 23.14 -5.62 34.62
N ASP A 31 22.32 -6.00 35.61
CA ASP A 31 20.85 -5.97 35.44
C ASP A 31 20.29 -4.55 35.57
N ASN A 32 20.82 -3.76 36.52
CA ASN A 32 20.44 -2.36 36.68
C ASN A 32 20.94 -1.48 35.52
N THR A 33 22.14 -1.73 34.98
CA THR A 33 22.63 -1.03 33.79
C THR A 33 21.88 -1.44 32.53
N GLN A 34 21.51 -2.72 32.38
CA GLN A 34 20.64 -3.16 31.28
C GLN A 34 19.24 -2.53 31.36
N LEU A 35 18.67 -2.39 32.56
CA LEU A 35 17.39 -1.70 32.77
C LEU A 35 17.48 -0.22 32.39
N ALA A 36 18.55 0.47 32.79
CA ALA A 36 18.80 1.85 32.41
C ALA A 36 18.97 2.00 30.89
N GLN A 37 19.78 1.14 30.27
CA GLN A 37 19.99 1.14 28.82
C GLN A 37 18.70 0.85 28.05
N LYS A 38 17.93 -0.17 28.45
CA LYS A 38 16.63 -0.47 27.85
C LYS A 38 15.66 0.70 28.01
N THR A 39 15.67 1.36 29.17
CA THR A 39 14.82 2.54 29.42
C THR A 39 15.15 3.70 28.48
N THR A 40 16.44 3.99 28.25
CA THR A 40 16.88 5.03 27.30
C THR A 40 16.49 4.68 25.86
N LEU A 41 16.69 3.43 25.44
CA LEU A 41 16.29 3.00 24.08
C LEU A 41 14.78 3.09 23.86
N ILE A 42 13.98 2.83 24.90
CA ILE A 42 12.53 2.99 24.87
C ILE A 42 12.16 4.46 24.74
N SER A 43 12.80 5.38 25.47
CA SER A 43 12.53 6.82 25.33
C SER A 43 12.92 7.35 23.95
N ASP A 44 14.07 6.94 23.43
CA ASP A 44 14.55 7.34 22.10
C ASP A 44 13.62 6.82 20.99
N SER A 45 13.16 5.56 21.12
CA SER A 45 12.21 4.98 20.18
C SER A 45 10.86 5.70 20.21
N LYS A 46 10.35 6.03 21.41
CA LYS A 46 9.10 6.81 21.56
C LYS A 46 9.22 8.21 20.97
N LEU A 47 10.37 8.87 21.14
CA LEU A 47 10.62 10.19 20.57
C LEU A 47 10.60 10.13 19.04
N LYS A 48 11.25 9.12 18.45
CA LYS A 48 11.27 8.91 17.00
C LYS A 48 9.89 8.55 16.43
N GLU A 49 9.11 7.77 17.16
CA GLU A 49 7.72 7.49 16.81
C GLU A 49 6.89 8.79 16.79
N GLN A 50 7.07 9.65 17.79
CA GLN A 50 6.38 10.95 17.85
C GLN A 50 6.80 11.86 16.68
N GLU A 51 8.08 11.93 16.35
CA GLU A 51 8.58 12.70 15.19
C GLU A 51 7.95 12.22 13.88
N LEU A 52 7.88 10.90 13.67
CA LEU A 52 7.23 10.33 12.48
C LEU A 52 5.73 10.62 12.44
N ARG A 53 5.04 10.55 13.59
CA ARG A 53 3.62 10.92 13.69
C ARG A 53 3.40 12.39 13.31
N GLU A 54 4.30 13.29 13.75
CA GLU A 54 4.25 14.71 13.38
C GLU A 54 4.57 14.94 11.90
N GLN A 55 5.53 14.21 11.32
CA GLN A 55 5.81 14.25 9.87
C GLN A 55 4.61 13.80 9.05
N VAL A 56 3.94 12.72 9.46
CA VAL A 56 2.70 12.25 8.82
C VAL A 56 1.63 13.34 8.90
N HIS A 57 1.40 13.91 10.08
CA HIS A 57 0.41 14.98 10.24
C HIS A 57 0.73 16.22 9.38
N ASN A 58 2.00 16.61 9.30
CA ASN A 58 2.43 17.73 8.46
C ASN A 58 2.20 17.46 6.97
N LEU A 59 2.51 16.24 6.51
CA LEU A 59 2.29 15.83 5.13
C LEU A 59 0.80 15.76 4.81
N GLU A 60 -0.03 15.24 5.71
CA GLU A 60 -1.48 15.25 5.60
C GLU A 60 -2.02 16.68 5.48
N ASP A 61 -1.54 17.61 6.32
CA ASP A 61 -1.93 19.03 6.26
C ASP A 61 -1.48 19.71 4.96
N ARG A 62 -0.28 19.38 4.45
CA ARG A 62 0.18 19.85 3.14
C ARG A 62 -0.70 19.30 2.03
N LEU A 63 -1.01 18.01 2.04
CA LEU A 63 -1.92 17.37 1.09
C LEU A 63 -3.30 18.03 1.11
N LYS A 64 -3.86 18.25 2.29
CA LYS A 64 -5.14 18.93 2.48
C LYS A 64 -5.14 20.37 1.96
N ARG A 65 -4.00 21.07 2.09
CA ARG A 65 -3.82 22.40 1.48
C ARG A 65 -3.78 22.32 -0.04
N TYR A 66 -3.06 21.36 -0.63
CA TYR A 66 -3.05 21.17 -2.07
C TYR A 66 -4.44 20.79 -2.60
N GLU A 67 -5.15 19.88 -1.93
CA GLU A 67 -6.53 19.52 -2.25
C GLU A 67 -7.45 20.75 -2.24
N LYS A 68 -7.37 21.59 -1.20
CA LYS A 68 -8.15 22.82 -1.10
C LYS A 68 -7.76 23.89 -2.14
N THR A 69 -6.50 23.90 -2.58
CA THR A 69 -5.97 24.83 -3.59
C THR A 69 -6.35 24.39 -5.00
N VAL A 70 -6.39 23.08 -5.27
CA VAL A 70 -6.81 22.49 -6.55
C VAL A 70 -8.35 22.50 -6.70
N CYS A 71 -9.11 22.42 -5.60
CA CYS A 71 -10.58 22.43 -5.60
C CYS A 71 -11.23 23.77 -5.16
N SER A 72 -10.60 24.92 -5.38
CA SER A 72 -11.30 26.22 -5.24
C SER A 72 -11.72 26.80 -6.61
N PRO A 73 -12.93 26.50 -7.13
CA PRO A 73 -13.79 27.52 -7.71
C PRO A 73 -14.50 28.30 -6.58
N PRO A 74 -15.02 29.52 -6.85
CA PRO A 74 -15.35 30.48 -5.80
C PRO A 74 -16.58 30.07 -4.97
N VAL A 75 -16.45 30.30 -3.66
CA VAL A 75 -17.50 30.66 -2.69
C VAL A 75 -18.68 29.69 -2.55
N GLY A 76 -18.65 28.95 -1.44
CA GLY A 76 -19.82 28.79 -0.57
C GLY A 76 -20.54 27.45 -0.65
N THR A 77 -20.21 26.52 0.26
CA THR A 77 -21.21 25.68 0.95
C THR A 77 -20.57 24.89 2.10
N PRO A 78 -21.28 24.65 3.23
CA PRO A 78 -20.70 24.10 4.45
C PRO A 78 -20.74 22.56 4.49
N LEU A 79 -19.61 21.97 4.92
CA LEU A 79 -19.49 20.74 5.72
C LEU A 79 -20.49 19.60 5.42
N LYS A 80 -20.02 18.57 4.70
CA LYS A 80 -20.43 17.19 5.00
C LYS A 80 -19.31 16.21 4.69
N GLY A 81 -18.78 15.60 5.76
CA GLY A 81 -17.78 14.55 5.67
C GLY A 81 -18.36 13.27 5.07
N GLY A 82 -17.50 12.55 4.36
CA GLY A 82 -17.77 11.23 3.82
C GLY A 82 -17.58 11.18 2.31
N ASN A 83 -16.58 10.39 1.90
CA ASN A 83 -16.33 9.88 0.55
C ASN A 83 -15.45 10.75 -0.39
N LEU A 84 -14.13 10.63 -0.18
CA LEU A 84 -13.09 11.12 -1.10
C LEU A 84 -12.96 10.29 -2.40
N TYR A 85 -13.89 9.37 -2.70
CA TYR A 85 -13.95 8.63 -3.97
C TYR A 85 -15.10 9.09 -4.90
N HIS A 86 -15.75 10.22 -4.59
CA HIS A 86 -16.91 10.70 -5.36
C HIS A 86 -16.73 12.12 -5.94
N THR A 87 -15.77 12.90 -5.48
CA THR A 87 -15.69 14.32 -5.86
C THR A 87 -14.97 14.52 -7.20
N ASP A 88 -14.15 13.56 -7.60
CA ASP A 88 -13.50 13.44 -8.91
C ASP A 88 -14.31 12.57 -9.90
N VAL A 89 -15.32 11.82 -9.40
CA VAL A 89 -16.36 11.12 -10.19
C VAL A 89 -17.62 11.99 -10.33
N SER A 90 -17.45 13.30 -10.51
CA SER A 90 -18.49 14.15 -11.10
C SER A 90 -18.11 14.64 -12.50
N LEU A 91 -16.87 14.36 -12.93
CA LEU A 91 -16.44 14.52 -14.33
C LEU A 91 -16.83 13.31 -15.18
N PHE A 92 -16.95 12.13 -14.54
CA PHE A 92 -17.56 10.94 -15.14
C PHE A 92 -19.06 10.96 -14.90
N GLY A 93 -19.83 10.64 -15.95
CA GLY A 93 -21.29 10.61 -15.93
C GLY A 93 -21.84 9.67 -14.85
N GLU A 94 -23.18 9.66 -14.75
CA GLU A 94 -23.98 9.04 -13.69
C GLU A 94 -23.37 7.77 -13.04
N PRO A 95 -23.62 7.49 -11.74
CA PRO A 95 -23.03 6.35 -11.01
C PRO A 95 -23.08 5.00 -11.74
N THR A 96 -24.05 4.81 -12.63
CA THR A 96 -24.26 3.65 -13.51
C THR A 96 -23.24 3.53 -14.64
N GLU A 97 -22.80 4.62 -15.26
CA GLU A 97 -21.80 4.63 -16.34
C GLU A 97 -20.43 4.20 -15.82
N PHE A 98 -20.08 4.61 -14.60
CA PHE A 98 -18.81 4.28 -14.00
C PHE A 98 -18.69 2.80 -13.63
N GLU A 99 -19.76 2.19 -13.12
CA GLU A 99 -19.81 0.75 -12.87
C GLU A 99 -19.67 -0.06 -14.17
N TYR A 100 -20.32 0.40 -15.24
CA TYR A 100 -20.19 -0.20 -16.56
C TYR A 100 -18.75 -0.10 -17.07
N LEU A 101 -18.13 1.07 -16.98
CA LEU A 101 -16.74 1.29 -17.39
C LEU A 101 -15.77 0.38 -16.64
N ARG A 102 -15.92 0.24 -15.31
CA ARG A 102 -15.09 -0.68 -14.52
C ARG A 102 -15.20 -2.12 -15.01
N LYS A 103 -16.42 -2.57 -15.33
CA LYS A 103 -16.66 -3.91 -15.87
C LYS A 103 -15.98 -4.11 -17.23
N VAL A 104 -16.13 -3.15 -18.13
CA VAL A 104 -15.54 -3.22 -19.48
C VAL A 104 -14.01 -3.18 -19.43
N LEU A 105 -13.44 -2.33 -18.58
CA LEU A 105 -11.99 -2.28 -18.33
C LEU A 105 -11.47 -3.60 -17.77
N PHE A 106 -12.20 -4.20 -16.83
CA PHE A 106 -11.84 -5.52 -16.31
C PHE A 106 -11.80 -6.58 -17.41
N GLU A 107 -12.84 -6.69 -18.23
CA GLU A 107 -12.88 -7.64 -19.36
C GLU A 107 -11.77 -7.38 -20.38
N TYR A 108 -11.47 -6.10 -20.66
CA TYR A 108 -10.35 -5.68 -21.50
C TYR A 108 -9.00 -6.18 -20.94
N MET A 109 -8.74 -5.96 -19.66
CA MET A 109 -7.52 -6.43 -18.98
C MET A 109 -7.43 -7.96 -18.97
N MET A 110 -8.57 -8.64 -18.78
CA MET A 110 -8.68 -10.10 -18.85
C MET A 110 -8.49 -10.64 -20.27
N GLY A 111 -8.57 -9.79 -21.31
CA GLY A 111 -8.28 -10.14 -22.69
C GLY A 111 -9.48 -10.72 -23.44
N ARG A 112 -10.68 -10.48 -22.93
CA ARG A 112 -11.91 -10.95 -23.56
C ARG A 112 -12.43 -9.87 -24.48
N GLU A 113 -12.73 -10.26 -25.73
CA GLU A 113 -13.32 -9.37 -26.73
C GLU A 113 -12.61 -8.01 -26.82
N THR A 114 -11.27 -8.02 -26.73
CA THR A 114 -10.44 -6.81 -26.50
C THR A 114 -10.74 -5.67 -27.48
N LYS A 115 -10.94 -5.98 -28.76
CA LYS A 115 -11.40 -5.03 -29.78
C LYS A 115 -12.75 -4.38 -29.47
N THR A 116 -13.72 -5.16 -29.01
CA THR A 116 -15.05 -4.65 -28.63
C THR A 116 -14.93 -3.82 -27.36
N MET A 117 -14.18 -4.29 -26.36
CA MET A 117 -14.00 -3.58 -25.10
C MET A 117 -13.26 -2.25 -25.31
N ALA A 118 -12.22 -2.22 -26.17
CA ALA A 118 -11.52 -1.00 -26.54
C ALA A 118 -12.46 0.04 -27.15
N LYS A 119 -13.35 -0.37 -28.06
CA LYS A 119 -14.39 0.52 -28.65
C LYS A 119 -15.34 1.06 -27.59
N VAL A 120 -15.76 0.21 -26.66
CA VAL A 120 -16.65 0.63 -25.58
C VAL A 120 -15.94 1.62 -24.66
N ILE A 121 -14.67 1.37 -24.32
CA ILE A 121 -13.87 2.28 -23.48
C ILE A 121 -13.70 3.64 -24.17
N THR A 122 -13.31 3.69 -25.44
CA THR A 122 -13.09 4.97 -26.15
C THR A 122 -14.39 5.76 -26.33
N THR A 123 -15.53 5.08 -26.48
CA THR A 123 -16.85 5.74 -26.61
C THR A 123 -17.40 6.24 -25.28
N VAL A 124 -17.32 5.43 -24.21
CA VAL A 124 -17.75 5.82 -22.86
C VAL A 124 -16.91 7.00 -22.35
N LEU A 125 -15.61 6.98 -22.62
CA LEU A 125 -14.69 8.04 -22.24
C LEU A 125 -14.66 9.22 -23.23
N LYS A 126 -15.44 9.17 -24.31
CA LYS A 126 -15.55 10.22 -25.35
C LYS A 126 -14.18 10.66 -25.90
N PHE A 127 -13.33 9.70 -26.25
CA PHE A 127 -12.03 9.99 -26.86
C PHE A 127 -12.24 10.65 -28.23
N PRO A 128 -11.36 11.59 -28.63
CA PRO A 128 -11.37 12.13 -29.99
C PRO A 128 -11.08 11.00 -30.99
N ASP A 129 -11.69 11.07 -32.16
CA ASP A 129 -11.65 9.99 -33.17
C ASP A 129 -10.22 9.61 -33.57
N ASP A 130 -9.31 10.60 -33.67
CA ASP A 130 -7.89 10.37 -33.98
C ASP A 130 -7.20 9.45 -32.96
N GLN A 131 -7.51 9.63 -31.67
CA GLN A 131 -6.94 8.81 -30.61
C GLN A 131 -7.65 7.45 -30.51
N ALA A 132 -8.98 7.44 -30.64
CA ALA A 132 -9.77 6.22 -30.64
C ALA A 132 -9.33 5.29 -31.77
N GLN A 133 -9.14 5.82 -32.97
CA GLN A 133 -8.67 5.08 -34.14
C GLN A 133 -7.28 4.49 -33.92
N LYS A 134 -6.34 5.27 -33.35
CA LYS A 134 -4.98 4.79 -33.03
C LYS A 134 -4.99 3.64 -32.03
N ILE A 135 -5.88 3.68 -31.04
CA ILE A 135 -6.08 2.59 -30.08
C ILE A 135 -6.61 1.33 -30.80
N LEU A 136 -7.61 1.48 -31.67
CA LEU A 136 -8.23 0.37 -32.41
C LEU A 136 -7.31 -0.26 -33.46
N GLU A 137 -6.49 0.52 -34.17
CA GLU A 137 -5.52 0.01 -35.14
C GLU A 137 -4.43 -0.83 -34.46
N ARG A 138 -3.96 -0.38 -33.30
CA ARG A 138 -2.97 -1.11 -32.51
C ARG A 138 -3.54 -2.42 -31.96
N GLU A 139 -4.81 -2.39 -31.56
CA GLU A 139 -5.57 -3.56 -31.16
C GLU A 139 -5.70 -4.60 -32.30
N ASP A 140 -5.98 -4.12 -33.51
CA ASP A 140 -6.10 -4.96 -34.70
C ASP A 140 -4.77 -5.57 -35.14
N ALA A 141 -3.68 -4.79 -35.09
CA ALA A 141 -2.33 -5.31 -35.33
C ALA A 141 -1.98 -6.45 -34.36
N ARG A 142 -2.42 -6.37 -33.10
CA ARG A 142 -2.23 -7.44 -32.11
C ARG A 142 -3.07 -8.68 -32.44
N LEU A 143 -4.32 -8.53 -32.84
CA LEU A 143 -5.16 -9.65 -33.27
C LEU A 143 -4.58 -10.39 -34.48
N MET A 144 -3.93 -9.66 -35.39
CA MET A 144 -3.22 -10.26 -36.54
C MET A 144 -1.98 -11.05 -36.09
N VAL A 145 -1.17 -10.53 -35.16
CA VAL A 145 0.01 -11.22 -34.60
C VAL A 145 -0.37 -12.43 -33.73
N SER A 146 -1.55 -12.40 -33.10
CA SER A 146 -2.13 -13.56 -32.39
C SER A 146 -2.68 -14.60 -33.38
N SER A 147 -3.30 -14.17 -34.47
CA SER A 147 -3.92 -15.07 -35.47
C SER A 147 -2.90 -15.74 -36.40
N GLY A 148 -1.77 -15.10 -36.70
CA GLY A 148 -0.66 -15.68 -37.47
C GLY A 148 0.12 -16.78 -36.75
N ARG A 149 -0.12 -16.99 -35.45
CA ARG A 149 0.49 -18.05 -34.63
C ARG A 149 -0.41 -19.28 -34.43
N LYS A 150 -1.50 -19.41 -35.18
CA LYS A 150 -2.37 -20.59 -35.12
C LYS A 150 -1.86 -21.82 -35.89
N VAL A 151 -0.81 -21.70 -36.71
CA VAL A 151 -0.20 -22.84 -37.43
C VAL A 151 0.88 -23.56 -36.60
N TRP A 152 1.34 -22.99 -35.48
CA TRP A 152 2.42 -23.60 -34.66
C TRP A 152 2.02 -23.84 -33.19
N GLY A 153 0.74 -24.10 -32.93
CA GLY A 153 0.16 -24.06 -31.58
C GLY A 153 -0.57 -25.31 -31.09
N ILE A 154 -0.37 -26.50 -31.69
CA ILE A 154 -0.82 -27.77 -31.08
C ILE A 154 0.18 -28.25 -30.01
N LEU A 155 1.33 -27.59 -29.84
CA LEU A 155 2.37 -28.02 -28.90
C LEU A 155 2.90 -26.89 -28.02
N TYR A 156 2.05 -26.06 -27.42
CA TYR A 156 2.43 -25.29 -26.22
C TYR A 156 1.19 -24.84 -25.45
N SER A 157 0.60 -25.81 -24.75
CA SER A 157 -0.32 -25.56 -23.64
C SER A 157 0.39 -24.68 -22.60
N ALA A 158 -0.28 -23.59 -22.20
CA ALA A 158 0.02 -22.78 -21.02
C ALA A 158 1.45 -22.18 -20.93
N SER A 159 1.69 -21.06 -21.62
CA SER A 159 2.84 -20.19 -21.30
C SER A 159 2.36 -18.82 -20.86
N CYS A 160 2.60 -18.53 -19.58
CA CYS A 160 2.30 -17.34 -18.79
C CYS A 160 2.95 -16.03 -19.30
N ALA A 161 3.10 -15.84 -20.61
CA ALA A 161 3.82 -14.69 -21.19
C ALA A 161 2.91 -13.51 -21.59
N GLU A 162 1.58 -13.62 -21.45
CA GLU A 162 0.66 -12.55 -21.88
C GLU A 162 0.44 -11.35 -20.94
N PRO A 163 0.61 -11.42 -19.59
CA PRO A 163 0.25 -10.28 -18.75
C PRO A 163 1.22 -9.09 -18.90
N PHE A 164 2.51 -9.34 -19.20
CA PHE A 164 3.53 -8.29 -19.29
C PHE A 164 3.40 -7.38 -20.52
N SER A 165 2.87 -7.88 -21.64
CA SER A 165 2.60 -7.04 -22.82
C SER A 165 1.37 -6.16 -22.63
N ARG A 166 0.38 -6.62 -21.85
CA ARG A 166 -0.85 -5.86 -21.58
C ARG A 166 -0.65 -4.72 -20.59
N ILE A 167 0.26 -4.86 -19.62
CA ILE A 167 0.58 -3.79 -18.65
C ILE A 167 1.07 -2.52 -19.36
N LYS A 168 1.92 -2.66 -20.40
CA LYS A 168 2.40 -1.52 -21.20
C LYS A 168 1.32 -0.88 -22.07
N GLU A 169 0.28 -1.63 -22.43
CA GLU A 169 -0.86 -1.10 -23.19
C GLU A 169 -1.90 -0.43 -22.29
N ILE A 170 -2.12 -0.97 -21.10
CA ILE A 170 -2.88 -0.30 -20.04
C ILE A 170 -2.20 1.03 -19.70
N GLU A 171 -0.87 1.04 -19.60
CA GLU A 171 -0.10 2.29 -19.45
C GLU A 171 -0.31 3.23 -20.64
N PHE A 172 -0.35 2.73 -21.89
CA PHE A 172 -0.65 3.58 -23.05
C PHE A 172 -2.08 4.16 -23.02
N VAL A 173 -3.10 3.34 -22.76
CA VAL A 173 -4.50 3.79 -22.69
C VAL A 173 -4.72 4.74 -21.52
N LEU A 174 -4.15 4.44 -20.34
CA LEU A 174 -4.23 5.30 -19.15
C LEU A 174 -3.38 6.57 -19.30
N ASN A 175 -2.25 6.53 -20.01
CA ASN A 175 -1.44 7.72 -20.26
C ASN A 175 -2.11 8.64 -21.28
N VAL A 176 -2.77 8.09 -22.32
CA VAL A 176 -3.62 8.88 -23.22
C VAL A 176 -4.81 9.48 -22.45
N PHE A 177 -5.44 8.70 -21.57
CA PHE A 177 -6.51 9.18 -20.70
C PHE A 177 -6.07 10.34 -19.78
N CYS A 178 -4.94 10.17 -19.09
CA CYS A 178 -4.36 11.18 -18.20
C CYS A 178 -3.88 12.43 -18.95
N ALA A 179 -3.41 12.29 -20.19
CA ALA A 179 -2.98 13.43 -21.02
C ALA A 179 -4.14 14.28 -21.56
N THR A 180 -5.39 13.80 -21.47
CA THR A 180 -6.58 14.47 -22.02
C THR A 180 -7.46 15.10 -20.94
N THR A 181 -7.15 14.87 -19.65
CA THR A 181 -7.86 15.42 -18.47
C THR A 181 -6.98 16.45 -17.76
#